data_AF-A0A3N5IPF7-F1
#
_entry.id   AF-A0A3N5IPF7-F1
#
_cell.length_a   1.000
_cell.length_b   1.000
_cell.length_c   1.000
_cell.angle_alpha   90.00
_cell.angle_beta   90.00
_cell.angle_gamma   90.00
#
_symmetry.space_group_name_H-M   'P 1'
#
loop_
_entity.id
_entity.type
_entity.pdbx_description
1 polymer ?
#
loop_
_entity_poly.entity_id
_entity_poly.type
_entity_poly.pdbx_seq_one_letter_code
_entity_poly.pdbx_strand_id
1 'polypeptide(L)'
;MSLFRLPSRWVLWLMLLVLTGGFFFLTVHGYQGMRQIHQLAQKREDLIRDNQELNKKNETLYREITRLKQDPLYLEEVARKEFGLVKPNEIIFFIEDEKKKEAPPHGKSPAPDHRR
;
A
#
# COMPACT_ATOMS: atom_id res chain seq x y z
N MET A 1 9.71 70.85 -38.48
CA MET A 1 9.29 69.72 -37.62
C MET A 1 7.89 70.00 -37.09
N SER A 2 6.86 69.64 -37.85
CA SER A 2 5.47 69.75 -37.39
C SER A 2 5.20 68.60 -36.42
N LEU A 3 5.13 68.93 -35.13
CA LEU A 3 4.66 68.07 -34.06
C LEU A 3 3.25 67.58 -34.39
N PHE A 4 3.16 66.28 -34.66
CA PHE A 4 1.94 65.56 -35.02
C PHE A 4 0.99 65.58 -33.81
N ARG A 5 0.06 66.54 -33.77
CA ARG A 5 -1.01 66.55 -32.76
C ARG A 5 -1.93 65.39 -33.05
N LEU A 6 -1.81 64.32 -32.26
CA LEU A 6 -2.72 63.18 -32.30
C LEU A 6 -4.16 63.69 -32.06
N PRO A 7 -5.10 63.47 -32.99
CA PRO A 7 -6.47 63.88 -32.81
C PRO A 7 -7.07 63.22 -31.57
N SER A 8 -7.67 64.01 -30.68
CA SER A 8 -8.18 63.57 -29.36
C SER A 8 -9.11 62.35 -29.44
N ARG A 9 -9.79 62.15 -30.57
CA ARG A 9 -10.64 60.98 -30.85
C ARG A 9 -9.85 59.67 -30.87
N TRP A 10 -8.61 59.67 -31.34
CA TRP A 10 -7.76 58.48 -31.39
C TRP A 10 -7.22 58.10 -30.02
N VAL A 11 -6.98 59.08 -29.15
CA VAL A 11 -6.61 58.84 -27.75
C VAL A 11 -7.77 58.18 -27.01
N LEU A 12 -9.01 58.63 -27.25
CA LEU A 12 -10.21 58.00 -26.68
C LEU A 12 -10.39 56.55 -27.17
N TRP A 13 -10.19 56.28 -28.47
CA TRP A 13 -10.24 54.93 -29.01
C TRP A 13 -9.14 54.02 -28.44
N LEU A 14 -7.92 54.52 -28.27
CA LEU A 14 -6.83 53.79 -27.64
C LEU A 14 -7.13 53.47 -26.17
N MET A 15 -7.67 54.44 -25.41
CA MET A 15 -8.07 54.23 -24.02
C MET A 15 -9.16 53.15 -23.92
N LEU A 16 -10.17 53.20 -24.80
CA LEU A 16 -11.22 52.20 -24.87
C LEU A 16 -10.63 50.81 -25.21
N LEU A 17 -9.73 50.73 -26.18
CA LEU A 17 -9.06 49.48 -26.57
C LEU A 17 -8.29 48.87 -25.40
N VAL A 18 -7.51 49.68 -24.68
CA VAL A 18 -6.73 49.23 -23.52
C VAL A 18 -7.65 48.77 -22.38
N LEU A 19 -8.73 49.51 -22.11
CA LEU A 19 -9.69 49.16 -21.07
C LEU A 19 -10.41 47.84 -21.39
N THR A 20 -10.86 47.68 -22.63
CA THR A 20 -11.57 46.48 -23.09
C THR A 20 -10.64 45.28 -23.16
N GLY A 21 -9.43 45.46 -23.69
CA GLY A 21 -8.41 44.42 -23.76
C GLY A 21 -7.92 43.98 -22.38
N GLY A 22 -7.72 44.93 -21.46
CA GLY A 22 -7.38 44.64 -20.06
C GLY A 22 -8.48 43.87 -19.34
N PHE A 23 -9.74 44.25 -19.54
CA PHE A 23 -10.89 43.54 -18.99
C PHE A 23 -10.97 42.10 -19.52
N PHE A 24 -10.88 41.90 -20.84
CA PHE A 24 -10.85 40.57 -21.44
C PHE A 24 -9.66 39.73 -20.96
N PHE A 25 -8.48 40.33 -20.83
CA PHE A 25 -7.28 39.65 -20.35
C PHE A 25 -7.46 39.16 -18.90
N LEU A 26 -7.99 40.02 -18.02
CA LEU A 26 -8.32 39.69 -16.63
C LEU A 26 -9.39 38.60 -16.54
N THR A 27 -10.45 38.66 -17.35
CA THR A 27 -11.47 37.61 -17.38
C THR A 27 -10.87 36.28 -17.85
N VAL A 28 -10.11 36.26 -18.95
CA VAL A 28 -9.54 34.99 -19.47
C VAL A 28 -8.50 34.38 -18.52
N HIS A 29 -7.64 35.20 -17.90
CA HIS A 29 -6.68 34.70 -16.91
C HIS A 29 -7.30 34.38 -15.55
N GLY A 30 -8.38 35.06 -15.13
CA GLY A 30 -9.08 34.76 -13.89
C GLY A 30 -9.69 33.35 -13.84
N TYR A 31 -10.08 32.79 -14.99
CA TYR A 31 -10.60 31.43 -15.10
C TYR A 31 -9.52 30.33 -15.01
N GLN A 32 -8.24 30.65 -15.12
CA GLN A 32 -7.17 29.64 -14.98
C GLN A 32 -7.10 29.06 -13.55
N GLY A 33 -7.63 29.77 -12.54
CA GLY A 33 -7.76 29.26 -11.17
C GLY A 33 -8.74 28.09 -11.03
N MET A 34 -9.73 27.96 -11.92
CA MET A 34 -10.76 26.90 -11.78
C MET A 34 -10.18 25.50 -11.94
N ARG A 35 -9.22 25.31 -12.85
CA ARG A 35 -8.55 24.00 -13.04
C ARG A 35 -7.74 23.59 -11.82
N GLN A 36 -7.07 24.56 -11.17
CA GLN A 36 -6.32 24.29 -9.95
C GLN A 36 -7.24 23.91 -8.80
N ILE A 37 -8.39 24.57 -8.64
CA ILE A 37 -9.37 24.24 -7.61
C ILE A 37 -9.92 22.82 -7.79
N HIS A 38 -10.24 22.41 -9.03
CA HIS A 38 -10.72 21.06 -9.31
C HIS A 38 -9.64 20.00 -9.03
N GLN A 39 -8.40 20.24 -9.44
CA GLN A 39 -7.28 19.34 -9.13
C GLN A 39 -7.03 19.25 -7.61
N LEU A 40 -7.18 20.35 -6.89
CA LEU A 40 -7.01 20.38 -5.44
C LEU A 40 -8.15 19.64 -4.72
N ALA A 41 -9.38 19.74 -5.23
CA ALA A 41 -10.52 19.00 -4.73
C ALA A 41 -10.36 17.48 -4.93
N GLN A 42 -9.94 17.05 -6.12
CA GLN A 42 -9.66 15.64 -6.41
C GLN A 42 -8.56 15.09 -5.50
N LYS A 43 -7.43 15.80 -5.39
CA LYS A 43 -6.34 15.41 -4.48
C LYS A 43 -6.80 15.29 -3.03
N ARG A 44 -7.71 16.17 -2.57
CA ARG A 44 -8.29 16.07 -1.23
C ARG A 44 -9.12 14.81 -1.07
N GLU A 45 -9.98 14.48 -2.03
CA GLU A 45 -10.78 13.25 -1.97
C GLU A 45 -9.91 11.99 -1.96
N ASP A 46 -8.88 11.96 -2.79
CA ASP A 46 -7.93 10.83 -2.84
C ASP A 46 -7.21 10.66 -1.49
N LEU A 47 -6.69 11.76 -0.92
CA LEU A 47 -6.04 11.71 0.40
C LEU A 47 -6.99 11.27 1.51
N ILE A 48 -8.27 11.64 1.46
CA ILE A 48 -9.26 11.20 2.44
C ILE A 48 -9.50 9.69 2.31
N ARG A 49 -9.62 9.18 1.08
CA ARG A 49 -9.78 7.74 0.83
C ARG A 49 -8.58 6.95 1.31
N ASP A 50 -7.38 7.39 0.98
CA ASP A 50 -6.13 6.75 1.41
C ASP A 50 -6.03 6.73 2.93
N ASN A 51 -6.37 7.83 3.59
CA ASN A 51 -6.37 7.91 5.05
C ASN A 51 -7.38 6.94 5.68
N GLN A 52 -8.58 6.83 5.11
CA GLN A 52 -9.58 5.87 5.58
C GLN A 52 -9.12 4.42 5.41
N GLU A 53 -8.47 4.09 4.29
CA GLU A 53 -7.92 2.75 4.07
C GLU A 53 -6.79 2.44 5.08
N LEU A 54 -5.87 3.38 5.28
CA LEU A 54 -4.79 3.26 6.27
C LEU A 54 -5.32 3.09 7.69
N ASN A 55 -6.37 3.83 8.07
CA ASN A 55 -6.99 3.68 9.39
C ASN A 55 -7.61 2.29 9.57
N LYS A 56 -8.32 1.76 8.57
CA LYS A 56 -8.85 0.39 8.63
C LYS A 56 -7.77 -0.68 8.75
N LYS A 57 -6.65 -0.49 8.03
CA LYS A 57 -5.48 -1.38 8.15
C LYS A 57 -4.88 -1.30 9.56
N ASN A 58 -4.69 -0.08 10.08
CA ASN A 58 -4.22 0.12 11.44
C ASN A 58 -5.12 -0.56 12.48
N GLU A 59 -6.44 -0.35 12.42
CA GLU A 59 -7.38 -1.00 13.35
C GLU A 59 -7.31 -2.53 13.29
N THR A 60 -7.09 -3.09 12.11
CA THR A 60 -6.94 -4.54 11.92
C THR A 60 -5.63 -5.03 12.53
N LEU A 61 -4.51 -4.34 12.28
CA LEU A 61 -3.21 -4.66 12.86
C LEU A 61 -3.22 -4.51 14.38
N TYR A 62 -3.85 -3.47 14.93
CA TYR A 62 -3.99 -3.31 16.38
C TYR A 62 -4.78 -4.45 17.01
N ARG A 63 -5.87 -4.89 16.38
CA ARG A 63 -6.61 -6.07 16.84
C ARG A 63 -5.74 -7.33 16.80
N GLU A 64 -4.95 -7.51 15.75
CA GLU A 64 -4.05 -8.66 15.61
C GLU A 64 -2.97 -8.67 16.70
N ILE A 65 -2.30 -7.53 16.92
CA ILE A 65 -1.32 -7.35 17.99
C ILE A 65 -1.96 -7.62 19.36
N THR A 66 -3.20 -7.18 19.56
CA THR A 66 -3.92 -7.39 20.82
C THR A 66 -4.20 -8.87 21.04
N ARG A 67 -4.65 -9.60 20.00
CA ARG A 67 -4.84 -11.05 20.05
C ARG A 67 -3.55 -11.80 20.34
N LEU A 68 -2.48 -11.47 19.62
CA LEU A 68 -1.14 -12.04 19.83
C LEU A 68 -0.61 -11.81 21.25
N LYS A 69 -0.95 -10.67 21.88
CA LYS A 69 -0.50 -10.36 23.25
C LYS A 69 -1.38 -10.98 24.33
N GLN A 70 -2.68 -11.08 24.11
CA GLN A 70 -3.64 -11.50 25.13
C GLN A 70 -3.93 -13.01 25.09
N ASP A 71 -3.70 -13.67 23.96
CA ASP A 71 -3.96 -15.10 23.78
C ASP A 71 -2.65 -15.87 23.55
N PRO A 72 -2.13 -16.56 24.59
CA PRO A 72 -0.92 -17.36 24.49
C PRO A 72 -1.03 -18.54 23.52
N LEU A 73 -2.23 -19.11 23.36
CA LEU A 73 -2.48 -20.22 22.45
C LEU A 73 -2.38 -19.76 21.00
N TYR A 74 -2.97 -18.60 20.69
CA TYR A 74 -2.88 -17.99 19.37
C TYR A 74 -1.43 -17.62 19.03
N LEU A 75 -0.68 -17.07 19.99
CA LEU A 75 0.74 -16.75 19.83
C LEU A 75 1.58 -18.01 19.54
N GLU A 76 1.35 -19.11 20.24
CA GLU A 76 2.04 -20.39 20.00
C GLU A 76 1.72 -20.96 18.62
N GLU A 77 0.46 -20.87 18.19
CA GLU A 77 0.04 -21.34 16.86
C GLU A 77 0.74 -20.54 15.75
N VAL A 78 0.77 -19.22 15.86
CA VAL A 78 1.48 -18.34 14.91
C VAL A 78 2.99 -18.58 14.96
N ALA A 79 3.58 -18.73 16.15
CA ALA A 79 5.00 -19.01 16.31
C ALA A 79 5.42 -20.35 15.66
N ARG A 80 4.59 -21.40 15.80
CA ARG A 80 4.83 -22.69 15.15
C ARG A 80 4.61 -22.65 13.64
N LYS A 81 3.53 -21.99 13.17
CA LYS A 81 3.15 -21.97 11.75
C LYS A 81 4.04 -21.07 10.90
N GLU A 82 4.32 -19.85 11.36
CA GLU A 82 5.04 -18.84 10.58
C GLU A 82 6.54 -18.89 10.81
N PHE A 83 6.98 -19.26 12.03
CA PHE A 83 8.39 -19.20 12.41
C PHE A 83 9.00 -20.57 12.76
N GLY A 84 8.20 -21.65 12.83
CA GLY A 84 8.67 -22.98 13.21
C GLY A 84 9.23 -23.06 14.64
N LEU A 85 8.88 -22.09 15.49
CA LEU A 85 9.40 -22.00 16.85
C LEU A 85 8.69 -22.99 17.77
N VAL A 86 9.46 -23.67 18.62
CA VAL A 86 8.97 -24.60 19.65
C VAL A 86 9.53 -24.16 21.01
N LYS A 87 8.82 -24.48 22.10
CA LYS A 87 9.33 -24.13 23.43
C LYS A 87 10.64 -24.88 23.72
N PRO A 88 11.55 -24.32 24.55
CA PRO A 88 12.83 -24.97 24.87
C PRO A 88 12.71 -26.39 25.45
N ASN A 89 11.55 -26.75 25.99
CA ASN A 89 11.25 -28.03 26.61
C ASN A 89 10.34 -28.94 25.75
N GLU A 90 10.15 -28.66 24.45
CA GLU A 90 9.34 -29.48 23.54
C GLU A 90 10.20 -30.35 22.63
N ILE A 91 9.76 -31.59 22.40
CA ILE A 91 10.46 -32.58 21.56
C ILE A 91 9.77 -32.62 20.18
N ILE A 92 10.54 -32.42 19.12
CA ILE A 92 10.06 -32.47 17.73
C ILE A 92 10.00 -33.94 17.31
N PHE A 93 8.81 -34.45 17.01
CA PHE A 93 8.62 -35.76 16.37
C PHE A 93 8.61 -35.58 14.85
N PHE A 94 9.67 -36.03 14.18
CA PHE A 94 9.65 -36.23 12.73
C PHE A 94 8.93 -37.55 12.46
N ILE A 95 7.73 -37.46 11.88
CA ILE A 95 7.02 -38.63 11.39
C ILE A 95 7.57 -38.87 9.99
N GLU A 96 8.54 -39.77 9.87
CA GLU A 96 8.89 -40.35 8.58
C GLU A 96 7.65 -41.11 8.10
N ASP A 97 7.10 -40.76 6.93
CA ASP A 97 6.04 -41.53 6.31
C ASP A 97 6.59 -42.93 5.99
N GLU A 98 6.35 -43.89 6.90
CA GLU A 98 6.61 -45.33 6.76
C GLU A 98 5.69 -45.95 5.69
N LYS A 99 5.71 -45.40 4.48
CA LYS A 99 5.26 -46.06 3.26
C LYS A 99 6.48 -46.41 2.44
N LYS A 100 7.18 -47.47 2.86
CA LYS A 100 7.76 -48.53 2.02
C LYS A 100 8.92 -49.19 2.77
N LYS A 101 8.63 -50.27 3.50
CA LYS A 101 9.48 -51.47 3.65
C LYS A 101 8.77 -52.54 4.52
N GLU A 102 7.68 -53.08 4.00
CA GLU A 102 7.35 -54.49 4.29
C GLU A 102 7.73 -55.33 3.05
N ALA A 103 8.50 -56.39 3.31
CA ALA A 103 9.15 -57.33 2.38
C ALA A 103 8.12 -58.26 1.65
N PRO A 104 8.45 -59.28 0.80
CA PRO A 104 9.45 -60.38 0.97
C PRO A 104 9.96 -60.94 -0.43
N PRO A 105 10.48 -62.18 -0.66
CA PRO A 105 10.86 -63.31 0.21
C PRO A 105 12.25 -63.96 -0.08
N HIS A 106 12.70 -64.78 0.88
CA HIS A 106 13.59 -65.96 0.70
C HIS A 106 15.08 -65.77 0.34
N GLY A 107 15.95 -66.18 1.28
CA GLY A 107 17.39 -66.31 1.07
C GLY A 107 18.16 -66.97 2.21
N LYS A 108 17.74 -68.19 2.61
CA LYS A 108 18.50 -69.25 3.33
C LYS A 108 19.17 -68.91 4.69
N SER A 109 18.74 -69.65 5.70
CA SER A 109 19.46 -69.90 6.97
C SER A 109 20.82 -70.61 6.71
N PRO A 110 21.80 -70.62 7.64
CA PRO A 110 21.65 -71.40 8.88
C PRO A 110 22.17 -70.74 10.18
N ALA A 111 21.35 -70.93 11.21
CA ALA A 111 21.62 -71.32 12.61
C ALA A 111 22.80 -70.70 13.43
N PRO A 112 22.57 -70.41 14.73
CA PRO A 112 23.58 -69.84 15.62
C PRO A 112 24.43 -70.94 16.27
N ASP A 113 25.75 -70.76 16.34
CA ASP A 113 26.59 -71.62 17.17
C ASP A 113 26.78 -70.99 18.57
N HIS A 114 26.11 -71.60 19.54
CA HIS A 114 26.37 -71.40 20.94
C HIS A 114 27.40 -72.45 21.42
N ARG A 115 28.52 -71.94 21.97
CA ARG A 115 29.29 -72.56 23.07
C ARG A 115 30.26 -73.71 22.67
N ARG A 116 31.57 -73.42 22.69
CA ARG A 116 32.62 -74.09 23.49
C ARG A 116 33.95 -73.34 23.43
#